data_AF-A0AAE3TZE7-F1
#
_entry.id   AF-A0AAE3TZE7-F1
#
_cell.length_a   1.000
_cell.length_b   1.000
_cell.length_c   1.000
_cell.angle_alpha   90.00
_cell.angle_beta   90.00
_cell.angle_gamma   90.00
#
_symmetry.space_group_name_H-M   'P 1'
#
loop_
_entity.id
_entity.type
_entity.pdbx_description
1 polymer ?
#
loop_
_entity_poly.entity_id
_entity_poly.type
_entity_poly.pdbx_seq_one_letter_code
_entity_poly.pdbx_strand_id
1 'polypeptide(L)'
;MLLGKSVFQSVLERVESESPEGEQEAAAATPFRVAGLTSGFVVDGSANEIPTADRVETAYLDFIAEEPRPDLAVTDKPLVMPSHLARVTPEEIAADLDLSGADTPLTLAEKRRAFARANHPDGIAEAFRENANIRMTIANQLIDGAMRRLERRR
;
A
#
# COMPACT_ATOMS: atom_id res chain seq x y z
N MET A 1 -21.66 -41.29 26.65
CA MET A 1 -20.54 -40.76 25.86
C MET A 1 -20.35 -41.72 24.68
N LEU A 2 -20.81 -41.36 23.47
CA LEU A 2 -20.55 -42.19 22.29
C LEU A 2 -19.07 -42.05 21.91
N LEU A 3 -18.23 -42.87 22.53
CA LEU A 3 -16.83 -43.08 22.15
C LEU A 3 -16.81 -43.72 20.75
N GLY A 4 -16.46 -42.94 19.73
CA GLY A 4 -16.30 -43.47 18.38
C GLY A 4 -16.10 -42.43 17.28
N LYS A 5 -16.49 -41.17 17.50
CA LYS A 5 -16.21 -40.08 16.56
C LYS A 5 -15.18 -39.13 17.16
N SER A 6 -14.06 -38.94 16.46
CA SER A 6 -13.02 -37.97 16.83
C SER A 6 -13.60 -36.56 16.75
N VAL A 7 -13.11 -35.64 17.60
CA VAL A 7 -13.46 -34.20 17.53
C VAL A 7 -13.21 -33.65 16.12
N PHE A 8 -12.19 -34.19 15.43
CA PHE A 8 -11.90 -33.86 14.04
C PHE A 8 -13.05 -34.23 13.07
N GLN A 9 -13.69 -35.38 13.27
CA GLN A 9 -14.84 -35.80 12.46
C GLN A 9 -16.07 -34.93 12.69
N SER A 10 -16.27 -34.42 13.91
CA SER A 10 -17.36 -33.47 14.18
C SER A 10 -17.17 -32.13 13.48
N VAL A 11 -15.92 -31.72 13.26
CA VAL A 11 -15.61 -30.49 12.50
C VAL A 11 -15.74 -30.76 11.00
N LEU A 12 -15.29 -31.92 10.51
CA LEU A 12 -15.42 -32.29 9.10
C LEU A 12 -16.88 -32.40 8.67
N GLU A 13 -17.73 -33.10 9.44
CA GLU A 13 -19.19 -33.19 9.18
C GLU A 13 -19.86 -31.81 9.19
N ARG A 14 -19.36 -30.88 10.01
CA ARG A 14 -19.88 -29.50 10.06
C ARG A 14 -19.49 -28.69 8.82
N VAL A 15 -18.27 -28.83 8.31
CA VAL A 15 -17.81 -28.14 7.09
C VAL A 15 -18.51 -28.69 5.84
N GLU A 16 -18.75 -30.00 5.81
CA GLU A 16 -19.44 -30.65 4.69
C GLU A 16 -20.94 -30.27 4.66
N SER A 17 -21.58 -30.14 5.83
CA SER A 17 -22.96 -29.64 5.93
C SER A 17 -23.12 -28.12 5.71
N GLU A 18 -22.03 -27.35 5.79
CA GLU A 18 -22.01 -25.92 5.43
C GLU A 18 -21.69 -25.70 3.94
N SER A 19 -21.42 -26.75 3.16
CA SER A 19 -21.24 -26.64 1.70
C SER A 19 -22.61 -26.53 1.01
N PRO A 20 -22.90 -25.41 0.31
CA PRO A 20 -24.19 -25.19 -0.33
C PRO A 20 -24.33 -26.06 -1.58
N GLU A 21 -24.75 -27.31 -1.41
CA GLU A 21 -25.28 -28.11 -2.51
C GLU A 21 -26.72 -27.68 -2.80
N GLY A 22 -26.87 -26.80 -3.78
CA GLY A 22 -28.15 -26.50 -4.41
C GLY A 22 -28.46 -25.01 -4.48
N GLU A 23 -27.92 -24.35 -5.51
CA GLU A 23 -28.62 -23.38 -6.36
C GLU A 23 -27.61 -22.84 -7.38
N GLN A 24 -27.42 -23.61 -8.45
CA GLN A 24 -26.93 -23.06 -9.72
C GLN A 24 -28.03 -22.17 -10.30
N GLU A 25 -28.13 -20.96 -9.76
CA GLU A 25 -28.76 -19.86 -10.48
C GLU A 25 -27.66 -19.15 -11.24
N ALA A 26 -27.71 -19.29 -12.57
CA ALA A 26 -26.79 -18.69 -13.50
C ALA A 26 -26.75 -17.17 -13.27
N ALA A 27 -25.74 -16.70 -12.54
CA ALA A 27 -25.42 -15.29 -12.45
C ALA A 27 -25.05 -14.83 -13.86
N ALA A 28 -26.04 -14.24 -14.54
CA ALA A 28 -25.85 -13.52 -15.78
C ALA A 28 -24.67 -12.57 -15.59
N ALA A 29 -23.63 -12.74 -16.41
CA ALA A 29 -22.46 -11.89 -16.41
C ALA A 29 -22.91 -10.44 -16.57
N THR A 30 -22.88 -9.67 -15.49
CA THR A 30 -23.06 -8.23 -15.54
C THR A 30 -21.79 -7.66 -16.18
N PRO A 31 -21.87 -7.03 -17.36
CA PRO A 31 -20.70 -6.33 -17.88
C PRO A 31 -20.40 -5.19 -16.92
N PHE A 32 -19.21 -5.21 -16.31
CA PHE A 32 -18.68 -4.10 -15.51
C PHE A 32 -18.59 -2.85 -16.40
N ARG A 33 -19.69 -2.09 -16.49
CA ARG A 33 -19.68 -0.76 -17.09
C ARG A 33 -19.46 0.23 -15.96
N VAL A 34 -18.33 0.91 -15.99
CA VAL A 34 -18.06 2.08 -15.15
C VAL A 34 -19.02 3.18 -15.59
N ALA A 35 -20.16 3.28 -14.93
CA ALA A 35 -21.09 4.40 -15.08
C ALA A 35 -20.49 5.63 -14.38
N GLY A 36 -19.59 6.36 -15.06
CA GLY A 36 -18.95 7.54 -14.47
C GLY A 36 -18.00 8.35 -15.33
N LEU A 37 -17.60 7.88 -16.53
CA LEU A 37 -16.69 8.59 -17.44
C LEU A 37 -17.44 9.25 -18.62
N THR A 38 -18.62 9.83 -18.39
CA THR A 38 -19.41 10.52 -19.44
C THR A 38 -19.01 11.98 -19.66
N SER A 39 -17.94 12.45 -19.03
CA SER A 39 -17.36 13.76 -19.32
C SER A 39 -16.74 13.73 -20.72
N GLY A 40 -17.52 14.19 -21.70
CA GLY A 40 -17.18 14.17 -23.12
C GLY A 40 -15.81 14.78 -23.39
N PHE A 41 -14.91 13.94 -23.90
CA PHE A 41 -13.70 14.40 -24.58
C PHE A 41 -14.14 15.06 -25.89
N VAL A 42 -14.19 16.39 -25.91
CA VAL A 42 -14.42 17.16 -27.15
C VAL A 42 -13.07 17.26 -27.85
N VAL A 43 -12.83 16.37 -28.81
CA VAL A 43 -11.75 16.54 -29.78
C VAL A 43 -12.18 17.62 -30.75
N ASP A 44 -11.46 18.73 -30.76
CA ASP A 44 -11.61 19.74 -31.80
C ASP A 44 -11.23 19.11 -33.15
N GLY A 45 -12.18 19.12 -34.09
CA GLY A 45 -12.14 18.39 -35.34
C GLY A 45 -11.27 19.02 -36.43
N SER A 46 -10.28 19.83 -36.06
CA SER A 46 -9.31 20.35 -37.03
C SER A 46 -8.20 19.32 -37.27
N ALA A 47 -8.35 18.57 -38.36
CA ALA A 47 -7.36 17.68 -38.98
C ALA A 47 -6.97 16.43 -38.16
N ASN A 48 -7.90 15.46 -38.12
CA ASN A 48 -7.60 14.08 -37.76
C ASN A 48 -6.94 13.35 -38.95
N GLU A 49 -5.76 13.82 -39.39
CA GLU A 49 -4.86 12.96 -40.16
C GLU A 49 -4.34 11.91 -39.18
N ILE A 50 -4.80 10.66 -39.30
CA ILE A 50 -4.13 9.55 -38.62
C ILE A 50 -2.68 9.58 -39.13
N PRO A 51 -1.68 9.87 -38.29
CA PRO A 51 -0.31 9.90 -38.74
C PRO A 51 0.02 8.50 -39.31
N THR A 52 0.59 8.47 -40.50
CA THR A 52 1.07 7.22 -41.08
C THR A 52 2.08 6.58 -40.11
N ALA A 53 2.19 5.25 -40.12
CA ALA A 53 3.16 4.54 -39.28
C ALA A 53 4.57 5.15 -39.41
N ASP A 54 4.92 5.59 -40.63
CA ASP A 54 6.15 6.29 -40.99
C ASP A 54 6.35 7.62 -40.24
N ARG A 55 5.28 8.43 -40.09
CA ARG A 55 5.30 9.68 -39.30
C ARG A 55 5.44 9.42 -37.79
N VAL A 56 4.84 8.35 -37.29
CA VAL A 56 4.96 7.95 -35.88
C VAL A 56 6.37 7.45 -35.58
N GLU A 57 6.93 6.65 -36.48
CA GLU A 57 8.29 6.10 -36.37
C GLU A 57 9.35 7.20 -36.44
N THR A 58 9.24 8.13 -37.39
CA THR A 58 10.16 9.28 -37.48
C THR A 58 10.09 10.18 -36.24
N ALA A 59 8.89 10.51 -35.74
CA ALA A 59 8.76 11.28 -34.51
C ALA A 59 9.34 10.57 -33.28
N TYR A 60 9.20 9.24 -33.20
CA TYR A 60 9.80 8.43 -32.14
C TYR A 60 11.32 8.40 -32.23
N LEU A 61 11.87 8.26 -33.44
CA LEU A 61 13.31 8.24 -33.66
C LEU A 61 13.94 9.62 -33.42
N ASP A 62 13.30 10.72 -33.84
CA ASP A 62 13.76 12.08 -33.55
C ASP A 62 13.82 12.35 -32.04
N PHE A 63 12.86 11.83 -31.27
CA PHE A 63 12.85 11.95 -29.81
C PHE A 63 13.96 11.13 -29.11
N ILE A 64 14.44 10.07 -29.76
CA ILE A 64 15.52 9.21 -29.24
C ILE A 64 16.89 9.65 -29.74
N ALA A 65 16.95 10.25 -30.92
CA ALA A 65 18.19 10.57 -31.62
C ALA A 65 19.00 11.68 -30.95
N GLU A 66 18.40 12.46 -30.04
CA GLU A 66 19.02 13.67 -29.54
C GLU A 66 18.90 13.83 -28.03
N GLU A 67 19.54 12.94 -27.27
CA GLU A 67 20.34 13.37 -26.11
C GLU A 67 21.54 12.42 -25.95
N PRO A 68 22.78 12.92 -25.79
CA PRO A 68 23.85 12.09 -25.23
C PRO A 68 23.33 11.62 -23.88
N ARG A 69 22.98 10.33 -23.80
CA ARG A 69 22.58 9.69 -22.54
C ARG A 69 23.69 10.08 -21.57
N PRO A 70 23.43 10.90 -20.53
CA PRO A 70 24.47 11.24 -19.60
C PRO A 70 25.01 9.89 -19.13
N ASP A 71 26.31 9.69 -19.22
CA ASP A 71 26.94 8.56 -18.55
C ASP A 71 26.43 8.66 -17.12
N LEU A 72 25.45 7.83 -16.79
CA LEU A 72 25.00 7.60 -15.43
C LEU A 72 26.17 6.81 -14.84
N ALA A 73 27.29 7.50 -14.65
CA ALA A 73 28.35 7.11 -13.77
C ALA A 73 27.61 6.82 -12.48
N VAL A 74 27.39 5.53 -12.22
CA VAL A 74 26.84 5.05 -10.97
C VAL A 74 27.84 5.58 -9.96
N THR A 75 27.52 6.72 -9.37
CA THR A 75 28.32 7.25 -8.28
C THR A 75 28.18 6.18 -7.22
N ASP A 76 29.23 5.38 -7.04
CA ASP A 76 29.43 4.40 -5.95
C ASP A 76 29.52 5.13 -4.60
N LYS A 77 28.65 6.12 -4.37
CA LYS A 77 28.49 6.74 -3.08
C LYS A 77 27.89 5.66 -2.19
N PRO A 78 28.60 5.23 -1.14
CA PRO A 78 28.10 4.19 -0.26
C PRO A 78 26.75 4.62 0.30
N LEU A 79 25.78 3.70 0.31
CA LEU A 79 24.49 3.91 0.95
C LEU A 79 24.74 4.11 2.44
N VAL A 80 24.65 5.36 2.91
CA VAL A 80 24.75 5.68 4.33
C VAL A 80 23.37 5.55 4.95
N MET A 81 23.25 4.73 5.99
CA MET A 81 22.00 4.56 6.71
C MET A 81 21.58 5.90 7.36
N PRO A 82 20.34 6.38 7.13
CA PRO A 82 19.80 7.52 7.85
C PRO A 82 19.80 7.26 9.37
N SER A 83 20.24 8.24 10.15
CA SER A 83 20.39 8.10 11.62
C SER A 83 19.11 7.69 12.33
N HIS A 84 17.96 8.18 11.87
CA HIS A 84 16.66 7.84 12.46
C HIS A 84 16.39 6.33 12.35
N LEU A 85 16.72 5.68 11.22
CA LEU A 85 16.48 4.25 11.01
C LEU A 85 17.26 3.35 11.98
N ALA A 86 18.35 3.83 12.58
CA ALA A 86 19.07 3.07 13.62
C ALA A 86 18.31 2.98 14.95
N ARG A 87 17.38 3.91 15.21
CA ARG A 87 16.64 4.04 16.47
C ARG A 87 15.39 3.18 16.46
N VAL A 88 15.55 1.91 16.83
CA VAL A 88 14.52 0.86 16.73
C VAL A 88 13.90 0.50 18.08
N THR A 89 14.33 1.13 19.18
CA THR A 89 13.74 0.83 20.48
C THR A 89 12.35 1.47 20.63
N PRO A 90 11.42 0.84 21.38
CA PRO A 90 10.11 1.42 21.65
C PRO A 90 10.16 2.82 22.26
N GLU A 91 11.12 3.07 23.15
CA GLU A 91 11.30 4.35 23.83
C GLU A 91 11.71 5.46 22.84
N GLU A 92 12.65 5.17 21.94
CA GLU A 92 13.08 6.11 20.91
C GLU A 92 11.96 6.43 19.93
N ILE A 93 11.19 5.41 19.52
CA ILE A 93 10.07 5.59 18.59
C ILE A 93 8.92 6.34 19.27
N ALA A 94 8.69 6.12 20.57
CA ALA A 94 7.74 6.89 21.34
C ALA A 94 8.13 8.38 21.43
N ALA A 95 9.43 8.67 21.62
CA ALA A 95 9.95 10.03 21.60
C ALA A 95 9.81 10.67 20.21
N ASP A 96 10.10 9.93 19.13
CA ASP A 96 9.95 10.41 17.75
C ASP A 96 8.48 10.66 17.36
N LEU A 97 7.54 9.91 17.93
CA LEU A 97 6.10 10.11 17.73
C LEU A 97 5.53 11.28 18.54
N ASP A 98 6.26 11.76 19.55
CA ASP A 98 5.84 12.83 20.46
C ASP A 98 4.45 12.55 21.08
N LEU A 99 4.21 11.31 21.55
CA LEU A 99 2.90 10.93 22.10
C LEU A 99 2.64 11.64 23.44
N SER A 100 1.46 12.26 23.56
CA SER A 100 1.04 13.03 24.73
C SER A 100 -0.27 12.49 25.31
N GLY A 101 -0.46 12.66 26.62
CA GLY A 101 -1.72 12.33 27.29
C GLY A 101 -2.91 13.20 26.85
N ALA A 102 -2.65 14.33 26.20
CA ALA A 102 -3.65 15.25 25.65
C ALA A 102 -4.03 14.93 24.19
N ASP A 103 -3.43 13.89 23.60
CA ASP A 103 -3.72 13.51 22.23
C ASP A 103 -5.19 13.11 22.04
N THR A 104 -5.72 13.45 20.87
CA THR A 104 -7.05 13.06 20.41
C THR A 104 -6.92 12.00 19.32
N PRO A 105 -8.02 11.29 18.96
CA PRO A 105 -7.99 10.37 17.82
C PRO A 105 -7.49 11.01 16.53
N LEU A 106 -7.80 12.30 16.30
CA LEU A 106 -7.35 13.05 15.14
C LEU A 106 -5.83 13.29 15.18
N THR A 107 -5.30 13.78 16.31
CA THR A 107 -3.85 14.06 16.43
C THR A 107 -3.02 12.78 16.36
N LEU A 108 -3.53 11.65 16.89
CA LEU A 108 -2.88 10.34 16.75
C LEU A 108 -2.82 9.86 15.29
N ALA A 109 -3.89 10.08 14.51
CA ALA A 109 -3.89 9.75 13.09
C ALA A 109 -2.93 10.65 12.29
N GLU A 110 -2.85 11.94 12.61
CA GLU A 110 -1.89 12.87 12.00
C GLU A 110 -0.45 12.47 12.30
N LYS A 111 -0.14 12.14 13.56
CA LYS A 111 1.17 11.64 13.99
C LYS A 111 1.54 10.35 13.26
N ARG A 112 0.61 9.40 13.11
CA ARG A 112 0.83 8.18 12.31
C ARG A 112 1.25 8.50 10.88
N ARG A 113 0.51 9.39 10.21
CA ARG A 113 0.80 9.77 8.82
C ARG A 113 2.15 10.49 8.72
N ALA A 114 2.46 11.36 9.68
CA ALA A 114 3.75 12.05 9.73
C ALA A 114 4.92 11.08 9.88
N PHE A 115 4.78 10.13 10.81
CA PHE A 115 5.78 9.09 11.02
C PHE A 115 5.96 8.20 9.78
N ALA A 116 4.85 7.78 9.15
CA ALA A 116 4.87 6.98 7.93
C ALA A 116 5.62 7.66 6.78
N ARG A 117 5.41 8.96 6.56
CA ARG A 117 6.09 9.69 5.47
C ARG A 117 7.62 9.62 5.53
N ALA A 118 8.19 9.55 6.72
CA ALA A 118 9.64 9.47 6.91
C ALA A 118 10.17 8.03 7.06
N ASN A 119 9.31 7.05 7.37
CA ASN A 119 9.73 5.71 7.78
C ASN A 119 9.08 4.55 7.00
N HIS A 120 8.29 4.83 5.96
CA HIS A 120 7.62 3.77 5.21
C HIS A 120 8.63 2.88 4.46
N PRO A 121 8.56 1.54 4.58
CA PRO A 121 9.53 0.64 3.96
C PRO A 121 9.63 0.83 2.44
N ASP A 122 8.51 1.09 1.76
CA ASP A 122 8.49 1.29 0.30
C ASP A 122 9.28 2.52 -0.16
N GLY A 123 9.44 3.53 0.71
CA GLY A 123 10.22 4.73 0.41
C GLY A 123 11.71 4.62 0.78
N ILE A 124 12.13 3.51 1.38
CA ILE A 124 13.47 3.30 1.92
C ILE A 124 14.25 2.31 1.05
N ALA A 125 15.56 2.58 0.90
CA ALA A 125 16.48 1.68 0.20
C ALA A 125 16.44 0.27 0.80
N GLU A 126 16.56 -0.74 -0.05
CA GLU A 126 16.40 -2.16 0.32
C GLU A 126 17.26 -2.57 1.53
N ALA A 127 18.50 -2.09 1.59
CA ALA A 127 19.44 -2.34 2.68
C ALA A 127 18.94 -1.87 4.07
N PHE A 128 17.96 -0.96 4.14
CA PHE A 128 17.46 -0.40 5.40
C PHE A 128 15.96 -0.64 5.62
N ARG A 129 15.29 -1.41 4.74
CA ARG A 129 13.84 -1.68 4.85
C ARG A 129 13.47 -2.44 6.11
N GLU A 130 14.33 -3.34 6.58
CA GLU A 130 14.09 -4.09 7.81
C GLU A 130 13.93 -3.14 9.01
N ASN A 131 14.84 -2.18 9.16
CA ASN A 131 14.74 -1.17 10.20
C ASN A 131 13.50 -0.29 10.05
N ALA A 132 13.14 0.09 8.82
CA ALA A 132 11.92 0.83 8.55
C ALA A 132 10.66 0.04 8.95
N ASN A 133 10.62 -1.26 8.64
CA ASN A 133 9.54 -2.17 9.05
C ASN A 133 9.42 -2.29 10.57
N ILE A 134 10.54 -2.48 11.28
CA ILE A 134 10.55 -2.56 12.74
C ILE A 134 9.98 -1.27 13.33
N ARG A 135 10.45 -0.11 12.85
CA ARG A 135 10.01 1.19 13.35
C ARG A 135 8.52 1.43 13.08
N MET A 136 8.05 1.12 11.88
CA MET A 136 6.64 1.24 11.53
C MET A 136 5.74 0.33 12.37
N THR A 137 6.18 -0.91 12.62
CA THR A 137 5.45 -1.88 13.43
C THR A 137 5.29 -1.39 14.87
N ILE A 138 6.38 -0.95 15.49
CA ILE A 138 6.37 -0.43 16.87
C ILE A 138 5.51 0.85 16.93
N ALA A 139 5.66 1.76 15.97
CA ALA A 139 4.87 2.99 15.93
C ALA A 139 3.36 2.70 15.87
N ASN A 140 2.94 1.76 15.03
CA ASN A 140 1.53 1.35 14.96
C ASN A 140 1.03 0.80 16.29
N GLN A 141 1.80 -0.08 16.93
CA GLN A 141 1.45 -0.64 18.24
C GLN A 141 1.32 0.45 19.33
N LEU A 142 2.23 1.42 19.36
CA LEU A 142 2.18 2.52 20.33
C LEU A 142 0.94 3.41 20.13
N ILE A 143 0.63 3.74 18.87
CA ILE A 143 -0.53 4.57 18.52
C ILE A 143 -1.84 3.82 18.81
N ASP A 144 -1.94 2.54 18.46
CA ASP A 144 -3.10 1.71 18.78
C ASP A 144 -3.29 1.59 20.30
N GLY A 145 -2.18 1.45 21.05
CA GLY A 145 -2.19 1.47 22.51
C GLY A 145 -2.70 2.80 23.07
N ALA A 146 -2.33 3.93 22.47
CA ALA A 146 -2.82 5.26 22.85
C ALA A 146 -4.32 5.42 22.55
N MET A 147 -4.78 4.97 21.38
CA MET A 147 -6.19 4.95 21.00
C MET A 147 -7.04 4.16 22.01
N ARG A 148 -6.62 2.94 22.35
CA ARG A 148 -7.32 2.12 23.36
C ARG A 148 -7.35 2.77 24.75
N ARG A 149 -6.33 3.56 25.12
CA ARG A 149 -6.33 4.32 26.39
C ARG A 149 -7.35 5.45 26.36
N LEU A 150 -7.52 6.11 25.23
CA LEU A 150 -8.53 7.17 25.07
C LEU A 150 -9.96 6.60 25.13
N GLU A 151 -10.20 5.47 24.48
CA GLU A 151 -11.49 4.77 24.52
C GLU A 151 -11.89 4.37 25.94
N ARG A 152 -10.94 3.90 26.76
CA ARG A 152 -11.19 3.56 28.17
C ARG A 152 -11.43 4.75 29.10
N ARG A 153 -11.08 5.97 28.68
CA ARG A 153 -11.26 7.21 29.46
C ARG A 153 -12.58 7.93 29.13
N ARG A 154 -13.23 7.56 28.02
CA ARG A 154 -14.56 8.04 27.65
C ARG A 154 -15.63 7.24 28.38
#